data_AF-A0A8H6JTG7-F1
#
_entry.id   AF-A0A8H6JTG7-F1
#
_cell.length_a   1.000
_cell.length_b   1.000
_cell.length_c   1.000
_cell.angle_alpha   90.00
_cell.angle_beta   90.00
_cell.angle_gamma   90.00
#
_symmetry.space_group_name_H-M   'P 1'
#
loop_
_entity.id
_entity.type
_entity.pdbx_description
1 polymer ?
#
loop_
_entity_poly.entity_id
_entity_poly.type
_entity_poly.pdbx_seq_one_letter_code
_entity_poly.pdbx_strand_id
1 'polypeptide(L)'
;MGATRPLLLVSGSGSTRTGIPKHLLGMFDGAPLYQRQLEVLRHVFPEPQTIYMFLPPDAETDAYLDSLPSGSGDTDRTPESSQEMDEKQPPVKLLRHITPSKPGHPPAGPATQGLLAAYKYDPWANWVVVGCNYPLLPPDAVLHLVANRDAAPVTCFRLFEGVGGYEPLLGIWAPAALSRLAERFARGHPCPREAARELDGLVIDAPPGCEWWLAESGTVEDFVAVVEEEKKLGSGLEPVAFEAAREAA
;
A
#
# COMPACT_ATOMS: atom_id res chain seq x y z
N MET A 1 -22.53 -9.50 -2.86
CA MET A 1 -21.50 -8.44 -2.73
C MET A 1 -20.18 -9.17 -2.54
N GLY A 2 -19.16 -8.91 -3.38
CA GLY A 2 -17.88 -9.63 -3.32
C GLY A 2 -17.11 -9.33 -2.04
N ALA A 3 -16.21 -10.24 -1.62
CA ALA A 3 -15.42 -10.07 -0.40
C ALA A 3 -14.55 -8.80 -0.47
N THR A 4 -14.42 -8.09 0.66
CA THR A 4 -13.45 -6.98 0.78
C THR A 4 -12.13 -7.53 1.29
N ARG A 5 -11.01 -7.19 0.65
CA ARG A 5 -9.68 -7.67 1.02
C ARG A 5 -8.70 -6.51 1.15
N PRO A 6 -8.00 -6.35 2.29
CA PRO A 6 -6.96 -5.35 2.43
C PRO A 6 -5.68 -5.75 1.67
N LEU A 7 -5.09 -4.78 0.96
CA LEU A 7 -3.87 -4.90 0.19
C LEU A 7 -2.91 -3.77 0.55
N LEU A 8 -1.76 -4.14 1.10
CA LEU A 8 -0.61 -3.27 1.23
C LEU A 8 0.25 -3.35 -0.04
N LEU A 9 0.47 -2.22 -0.70
CA LEU A 9 1.33 -2.12 -1.87
C LEU A 9 2.68 -1.53 -1.48
N VAL A 10 3.71 -2.37 -1.51
CA VAL A 10 5.09 -1.94 -1.35
C VAL A 10 5.62 -1.46 -2.70
N SER A 11 5.79 -0.14 -2.84
CA SER A 11 6.31 0.45 -4.06
C SER A 11 7.83 0.49 -4.02
N GLY A 12 8.48 -0.38 -4.79
CA GLY A 12 9.96 -0.40 -4.92
C GLY A 12 10.56 0.81 -5.66
N SER A 13 9.75 1.78 -6.09
CA SER A 13 10.24 2.96 -6.80
C SER A 13 10.74 4.02 -5.82
N GLY A 14 11.99 3.85 -5.39
CA GLY A 14 12.74 4.87 -4.70
C GLY A 14 13.72 4.26 -3.73
N SER A 15 14.91 3.91 -4.21
CA SER A 15 16.07 3.97 -3.32
C SER A 15 16.23 5.44 -2.91
N THR A 16 16.29 5.71 -1.62
CA THR A 16 16.68 7.04 -1.15
C THR A 16 18.11 7.33 -1.61
N ARG A 17 18.56 8.60 -1.59
CA ARG A 17 19.95 8.95 -1.98
C ARG A 17 21.02 8.19 -1.17
N THR A 18 20.62 7.55 -0.06
CA THR A 18 21.41 6.74 0.86
C THR A 18 21.41 5.23 0.56
N GLY A 19 20.69 4.78 -0.48
CA GLY A 19 20.65 3.37 -0.88
C GLY A 19 19.52 2.56 -0.24
N ILE A 20 18.91 3.04 0.85
CA ILE A 20 17.89 2.29 1.61
C ILE A 20 16.54 2.35 0.86
N PRO A 21 15.87 1.20 0.66
CA PRO A 21 14.53 1.16 0.09
C PRO A 21 13.51 1.86 0.98
N LYS A 22 12.61 2.65 0.37
CA LYS A 22 11.58 3.42 1.09
C LYS A 22 10.80 2.62 2.12
N HIS A 23 10.40 1.39 1.78
CA HIS A 23 9.58 0.57 2.68
C HIS A 23 10.30 0.13 3.95
N LEU A 24 11.64 0.14 3.96
CA LEU A 24 12.48 -0.16 5.12
C LEU A 24 12.96 1.10 5.84
N LEU A 25 12.54 2.29 5.42
CA LEU A 25 12.86 3.52 6.16
C LEU A 25 12.22 3.44 7.54
N GLY A 26 13.07 3.54 8.56
CA GLY A 26 12.63 3.54 9.95
C GLY A 26 11.96 4.86 10.31
N MET A 27 10.77 4.75 10.90
CA MET A 27 10.10 5.85 11.57
C MET A 27 10.85 6.22 12.86
N PHE A 28 10.32 7.21 13.59
CA PHE A 28 10.91 7.68 14.84
C PHE A 28 11.14 6.53 15.85
N ASP A 29 10.21 5.58 15.93
CA ASP A 29 10.24 4.41 16.81
C ASP A 29 11.15 3.27 16.28
N GLY A 30 11.78 3.48 15.11
CA GLY A 30 12.62 2.49 14.44
C GLY A 30 11.83 1.48 13.60
N ALA A 31 10.50 1.51 13.59
CA ALA A 31 9.69 0.60 12.80
C ALA A 31 9.77 0.98 11.30
N PRO A 32 9.96 0.02 10.39
CA PRO A 32 9.96 0.29 8.96
C PRO A 32 8.56 0.71 8.48
N LEU A 33 8.50 1.60 7.48
CA LEU A 33 7.24 2.11 6.94
C LEU A 33 6.19 1.02 6.68
N TYR A 34 6.57 -0.08 6.00
CA TYR A 34 5.59 -1.11 5.69
C TYR A 34 4.93 -1.71 6.93
N GLN A 35 5.61 -1.78 8.08
CA GLN A 35 5.03 -2.27 9.34
C GLN A 35 3.99 -1.29 9.86
N ARG A 36 4.22 0.02 9.75
CA ARG A 36 3.24 1.03 10.14
C ARG A 36 1.95 0.91 9.35
N GLN A 37 2.04 0.79 8.03
CA GLN A 37 0.84 0.61 7.20
C GLN A 37 0.18 -0.76 7.44
N LEU A 38 0.97 -1.79 7.79
CA LEU A 38 0.42 -3.08 8.19
C LEU A 38 -0.37 -2.97 9.51
N GLU A 39 0.12 -2.25 10.51
CA GLU A 39 -0.61 -1.99 11.77
C GLU A 39 -1.92 -1.25 11.52
N VAL A 40 -1.91 -0.23 10.65
CA VAL A 40 -3.11 0.48 10.22
C VAL A 40 -4.14 -0.48 9.64
N LEU A 41 -3.72 -1.38 8.74
CA LEU A 41 -4.61 -2.38 8.16
C LEU A 41 -5.08 -3.41 9.19
N ARG A 42 -4.23 -3.83 10.14
CA ARG A 42 -4.60 -4.74 11.24
C ARG A 42 -5.67 -4.15 12.15
N HIS A 43 -5.59 -2.85 12.41
CA HIS A 43 -6.58 -2.14 13.20
C HIS A 43 -7.94 -2.10 12.51
N VAL A 44 -7.96 -1.83 11.20
CA VAL A 44 -9.20 -1.68 10.43
C VAL A 44 -9.81 -3.01 10.00
N PHE A 45 -8.97 -4.02 9.77
CA PHE A 45 -9.35 -5.35 9.33
C PHE A 45 -8.82 -6.40 10.32
N PRO A 46 -9.44 -6.52 11.52
CA PRO A 46 -9.02 -7.47 12.53
C PRO A 46 -9.28 -8.91 12.10
N GLU A 47 -8.83 -9.88 12.92
CA GLU A 47 -9.08 -11.29 12.67
C GLU A 47 -10.57 -11.60 12.44
N PRO A 48 -10.89 -12.57 11.56
CA PRO A 48 -9.98 -13.52 10.89
C PRO A 48 -9.48 -13.07 9.50
N GLN A 49 -9.54 -11.77 9.18
CA GLN A 49 -9.30 -11.31 7.81
C GLN A 49 -7.81 -11.34 7.43
N THR A 50 -7.46 -12.04 6.35
CA THR A 50 -6.08 -12.04 5.84
C THR A 50 -5.73 -10.69 5.21
N ILE A 51 -4.56 -10.14 5.56
CA ILE A 51 -3.97 -8.98 4.90
C ILE A 51 -3.06 -9.45 3.77
N TYR A 52 -3.24 -8.88 2.59
CA TYR A 52 -2.41 -9.17 1.44
C TYR A 52 -1.35 -8.09 1.31
N MET A 53 -0.15 -8.48 0.93
CA MET A 53 0.93 -7.54 0.66
C MET A 53 1.56 -7.88 -0.67
N PHE A 54 1.64 -6.90 -1.56
CA PHE A 54 2.44 -7.02 -2.77
C PHE A 54 3.84 -6.49 -2.50
N LEU A 55 4.84 -7.32 -2.79
CA LEU A 55 6.25 -6.97 -2.70
C LEU A 55 6.93 -7.33 -4.04
N PRO A 56 7.58 -6.37 -4.72
CA PRO A 56 8.35 -6.66 -5.92
C PRO A 56 9.40 -7.76 -5.66
N PRO A 57 9.64 -8.70 -6.61
CA PRO A 57 10.58 -9.80 -6.41
C PRO A 57 12.02 -9.38 -6.10
N ASP A 58 12.39 -8.18 -6.54
CA ASP A 58 13.70 -7.55 -6.39
C ASP A 58 13.77 -6.56 -5.21
N ALA A 59 12.68 -6.40 -4.45
CA ALA A 59 12.70 -5.56 -3.27
C ALA A 59 13.49 -6.22 -2.14
N GLU A 60 14.31 -5.43 -1.44
CA GLU A 60 15.02 -5.91 -0.24
C GLU A 60 14.03 -6.28 0.87
N THR A 61 14.35 -7.33 1.62
CA THR A 61 13.52 -7.86 2.70
C THR A 61 14.26 -7.81 4.03
N ASP A 62 13.50 -7.73 5.12
CA ASP A 62 13.98 -8.00 6.47
C ASP A 62 13.54 -9.40 6.92
N ALA A 63 13.97 -9.79 8.13
CA ALA A 63 13.66 -11.10 8.69
C ALA A 63 12.14 -11.37 8.81
N TYR A 64 11.32 -10.33 8.98
CA TYR A 64 9.87 -10.49 9.05
C TYR A 64 9.30 -10.81 7.67
N LEU A 65 9.64 -10.04 6.63
CA LEU A 65 9.17 -10.27 5.27
C LEU A 65 9.59 -11.64 4.72
N ASP A 66 10.78 -12.12 5.10
CA ASP A 66 11.27 -13.45 4.73
C ASP A 66 10.49 -14.60 5.38
N SER A 67 9.91 -14.36 6.56
CA SER A 67 9.10 -15.35 7.29
C SER A 67 7.68 -15.53 6.74
N LEU A 68 7.21 -14.60 5.90
CA LEU A 68 5.81 -14.57 5.46
C LEU A 68 5.49 -15.64 4.40
N PRO A 69 4.29 -16.27 4.48
CA PRO A 69 3.87 -17.24 3.47
C PRO A 69 3.62 -16.56 2.12
N SER A 70 4.22 -17.14 1.07
CA SER A 70 3.99 -16.71 -0.32
C SER A 70 2.74 -17.38 -0.89
N GLY A 71 1.86 -16.60 -1.51
CA GLY A 71 0.64 -17.09 -2.17
C GLY A 71 0.79 -17.24 -3.68
N SER A 72 0.95 -18.47 -4.17
CA SER A 72 0.60 -18.80 -5.57
C SER A 72 -0.84 -19.29 -5.59
N GLY A 73 -1.70 -18.69 -6.41
CA GLY A 73 -3.09 -19.12 -6.56
C GLY A 73 -3.18 -20.54 -7.11
N ASP A 74 -3.18 -21.52 -6.23
CA ASP A 74 -3.95 -22.77 -6.31
C ASP A 74 -3.82 -23.49 -4.96
N THR A 75 -4.91 -24.06 -4.46
CA THR A 75 -5.07 -24.74 -3.16
C THR A 75 -5.00 -23.88 -1.89
N ASP A 76 -6.16 -23.44 -1.43
CA ASP A 76 -6.42 -23.23 0.00
C ASP A 76 -6.52 -24.62 0.66
N ARG A 77 -5.39 -25.14 1.15
CA ARG A 77 -5.39 -26.15 2.20
C ARG A 77 -4.64 -25.55 3.38
N THR A 78 -5.42 -25.22 4.40
CA THR A 78 -4.99 -24.96 5.76
C THR A 78 -3.95 -26.00 6.19
N PRO A 79 -2.73 -25.61 6.59
CA PRO A 79 -1.98 -26.38 7.55
C PRO A 79 -2.37 -25.83 8.93
N GLU A 80 -3.17 -26.62 9.65
CA GLU A 80 -3.15 -26.56 11.10
C GLU A 80 -1.74 -26.94 11.56
N SER A 81 -0.95 -25.96 11.98
CA SER A 81 0.17 -26.21 12.87
C SER A 81 0.12 -25.20 14.00
N SER A 82 -0.32 -25.73 15.13
CA SER A 82 -0.34 -25.16 16.47
C SER A 82 0.99 -24.54 16.88
N GLN A 83 0.98 -23.25 17.19
CA GLN A 83 1.84 -22.64 18.20
C GLN A 83 0.98 -21.69 19.04
N GLU A 84 0.99 -21.90 20.35
CA GLU A 84 0.18 -21.19 21.34
C GLU A 84 0.86 -19.91 21.81
N MET A 85 0.01 -18.91 22.11
CA MET A 85 0.22 -17.65 22.82
C MET A 85 1.08 -16.56 22.13
N ASP A 86 0.44 -15.79 21.25
CA ASP A 86 0.54 -14.33 21.24
C ASP A 86 -0.78 -13.76 20.69
N GLU A 87 -1.20 -12.55 21.08
CA GLU A 87 -2.46 -11.92 20.63
C GLU A 87 -2.60 -12.06 19.10
N LYS A 88 -3.59 -12.85 18.64
CA LYS A 88 -3.64 -13.31 17.25
C LYS A 88 -3.86 -12.15 16.28
N GLN A 89 -2.77 -11.62 15.75
CA GLN A 89 -2.80 -10.63 14.68
C GLN A 89 -3.25 -11.32 13.38
N PRO A 90 -3.98 -10.60 12.50
CA PRO A 90 -4.43 -11.21 11.26
C PRO A 90 -3.25 -11.65 10.39
N PRO A 91 -3.36 -12.81 9.72
CA PRO A 91 -2.27 -13.37 8.94
C PRO A 91 -1.97 -12.48 7.72
N VAL A 92 -0.69 -12.41 7.35
CA VAL A 92 -0.22 -11.66 6.18
C VAL A 92 0.20 -12.63 5.09
N LYS A 93 -0.25 -12.40 3.85
CA LYS A 93 0.07 -13.22 2.68
C LYS A 93 0.75 -12.40 1.59
N LEU A 94 1.92 -12.84 1.15
CA LEU A 94 2.67 -12.17 0.10
C LEU A 94 2.14 -12.54 -1.29
N LEU A 95 1.87 -11.52 -2.09
CA LEU A 95 1.59 -11.60 -3.52
C LEU A 95 2.86 -11.20 -4.28
N ARG A 96 3.56 -12.20 -4.84
CA ARG A 96 4.82 -11.99 -5.59
C ARG A 96 4.66 -12.12 -7.11
N HIS A 97 3.45 -12.41 -7.58
CA HIS A 97 3.24 -12.63 -9.01
C HIS A 97 3.39 -11.33 -9.80
N ILE A 98 4.30 -11.32 -10.76
CA ILE A 98 4.46 -10.26 -11.75
C ILE A 98 3.82 -10.71 -13.06
N THR A 99 3.00 -9.82 -13.65
CA THR A 99 2.48 -10.00 -14.99
C THR A 99 3.47 -9.36 -15.98
N PRO A 100 4.12 -10.13 -16.87
CA PRO A 100 5.09 -9.58 -17.81
C PRO A 100 4.39 -8.72 -18.87
N SER A 101 5.02 -7.60 -19.24
CA SER A 101 4.53 -6.75 -20.33
C SER A 101 4.80 -7.41 -21.68
N LYS A 102 3.93 -7.17 -22.67
CA LYS A 102 4.13 -7.68 -24.03
C LYS A 102 5.39 -7.04 -24.65
N PRO A 103 6.07 -7.74 -25.58
CA PRO A 103 7.16 -7.14 -26.35
C PRO A 103 6.72 -5.83 -27.01
N GLY A 104 7.53 -4.78 -26.85
CA GLY A 104 7.23 -3.44 -27.37
C GLY A 104 6.31 -2.58 -26.49
N HIS A 105 5.78 -3.11 -25.38
CA HIS A 105 5.03 -2.32 -24.39
C HIS A 105 5.95 -1.88 -23.24
N PRO A 106 5.66 -0.72 -22.60
CA PRO A 106 6.41 -0.29 -21.42
C PRO A 106 6.20 -1.26 -20.25
N PRO A 107 7.21 -1.46 -19.39
CA PRO A 107 7.05 -2.24 -18.18
C PRO A 107 6.04 -1.59 -17.23
N ALA A 108 5.25 -2.39 -16.53
CA ALA A 108 4.39 -1.89 -15.46
C ALA A 108 5.20 -1.62 -14.19
N GLY A 109 4.92 -0.49 -13.54
CA GLY A 109 5.45 -0.16 -12.22
C GLY A 109 4.83 -1.00 -11.09
N PRO A 110 5.37 -0.89 -9.86
CA PRO A 110 4.96 -1.69 -8.71
C PRO A 110 3.46 -1.59 -8.39
N ALA A 111 2.88 -0.40 -8.47
CA ALA A 111 1.46 -0.15 -8.25
C ALA A 111 0.56 -1.01 -9.15
N THR A 112 0.82 -0.97 -10.47
CA THR A 112 0.08 -1.77 -11.45
C THR A 112 0.32 -3.26 -11.22
N GLN A 113 1.55 -3.68 -10.97
CA GLN A 113 1.86 -5.09 -10.73
C GLN A 113 1.14 -5.64 -9.49
N GLY A 114 1.09 -4.87 -8.40
CA GLY A 114 0.40 -5.28 -7.19
C GLY A 114 -1.11 -5.38 -7.35
N LEU A 115 -1.74 -4.42 -8.04
CA LEU A 115 -3.16 -4.50 -8.38
C LEU A 115 -3.47 -5.71 -9.30
N LEU A 116 -2.60 -6.01 -10.27
CA LEU A 116 -2.77 -7.19 -11.13
C LEU A 116 -2.51 -8.49 -10.38
N ALA A 117 -1.57 -8.52 -9.44
CA ALA A 117 -1.32 -9.67 -8.58
C ALA A 117 -2.53 -9.97 -7.69
N ALA A 118 -3.13 -8.93 -7.11
CA ALA A 118 -4.36 -9.01 -6.33
C ALA A 118 -5.55 -9.49 -7.19
N TYR A 119 -5.71 -8.92 -8.39
CA TYR A 119 -6.75 -9.35 -9.33
C TYR A 119 -6.62 -10.81 -9.74
N LYS A 120 -5.39 -11.28 -9.98
CA LYS A 120 -5.12 -12.69 -10.28
C LYS A 120 -5.43 -13.61 -9.10
N TYR A 121 -5.19 -13.13 -7.88
CA TYR A 121 -5.44 -13.90 -6.67
C TYR A 121 -6.94 -14.07 -6.39
N ASP A 122 -7.70 -12.98 -6.43
CA ASP A 122 -9.16 -13.01 -6.29
C ASP A 122 -9.79 -11.98 -7.24
N PRO A 123 -10.28 -12.41 -8.41
CA PRO A 123 -10.87 -11.53 -9.41
C PRO A 123 -12.26 -11.02 -9.03
N TRP A 124 -12.85 -11.50 -7.92
CA TRP A 124 -14.20 -11.13 -7.48
C TRP A 124 -14.20 -10.28 -6.21
N ALA A 125 -13.04 -10.05 -5.61
CA ALA A 125 -12.89 -9.20 -4.42
C ALA A 125 -12.87 -7.71 -4.74
N ASN A 126 -13.31 -6.91 -3.75
CA ASN A 126 -13.02 -5.49 -3.67
C ASN A 126 -11.75 -5.31 -2.85
N TRP A 127 -10.74 -4.71 -3.44
CA TRP A 127 -9.43 -4.56 -2.82
C TRP A 127 -9.30 -3.19 -2.18
N VAL A 128 -9.12 -3.11 -0.86
CA VAL A 128 -8.80 -1.87 -0.15
C VAL A 128 -7.29 -1.72 -0.16
N VAL A 129 -6.82 -0.75 -0.93
CA VAL A 129 -5.41 -0.58 -1.27
C VAL A 129 -4.83 0.54 -0.42
N VAL A 130 -3.70 0.24 0.22
CA VAL A 130 -2.88 1.20 0.97
C VAL A 130 -1.44 1.11 0.47
N GLY A 131 -0.89 2.24 0.00
CA GLY A 131 0.51 2.38 -0.37
C GLY A 131 1.41 2.56 0.85
N CYS A 132 2.65 2.05 0.79
CA CYS A 132 3.64 2.21 1.85
C CYS A 132 4.27 3.63 1.93
N ASN A 133 3.89 4.55 1.04
CA ASN A 133 4.43 5.91 0.95
C ASN A 133 3.69 6.94 1.82
N TYR A 134 2.69 6.51 2.61
CA TYR A 134 1.87 7.38 3.48
C TYR A 134 2.18 7.11 4.96
N PRO A 135 3.33 7.58 5.47
CA PRO A 135 3.81 7.29 6.82
C PRO A 135 2.84 7.71 7.93
N LEU A 136 2.15 8.84 7.74
CA LEU A 136 1.24 9.39 8.74
C LEU A 136 -0.20 8.87 8.61
N LEU A 137 -0.49 7.98 7.67
CA LEU A 137 -1.86 7.50 7.43
C LEU A 137 -2.43 6.83 8.69
N PRO A 138 -3.49 7.38 9.33
CA PRO A 138 -4.09 6.73 10.49
C PRO A 138 -5.15 5.69 10.08
N PRO A 139 -5.55 4.78 10.99
CA PRO A 139 -6.68 3.87 10.77
C PRO A 139 -7.97 4.58 10.35
N ASP A 140 -8.23 5.76 10.91
CA ASP A 140 -9.39 6.60 10.59
C ASP A 140 -9.47 6.97 9.10
N ALA A 141 -8.33 7.10 8.41
CA ALA A 141 -8.31 7.41 6.98
C ALA A 141 -8.81 6.22 6.14
N VAL A 142 -8.42 4.99 6.50
CA VAL A 142 -8.88 3.79 5.81
C VAL A 142 -10.35 3.51 6.15
N LEU A 143 -10.78 3.74 7.39
CA LEU A 143 -12.20 3.69 7.77
C LEU A 143 -13.02 4.72 7.00
N HIS A 144 -12.51 5.95 6.85
CA HIS A 144 -13.16 7.00 6.06
C HIS A 144 -13.32 6.56 4.59
N LEU A 145 -12.29 5.96 4.00
CA LEU A 145 -12.35 5.41 2.65
C LEU A 145 -13.39 4.29 2.51
N VAL A 146 -13.44 3.36 3.45
CA VAL A 146 -14.43 2.26 3.46
C VAL A 146 -15.85 2.77 3.66
N ALA A 147 -16.05 3.75 4.55
CA ALA A 147 -17.35 4.33 4.84
C ALA A 147 -17.94 5.12 3.66
N ASN A 148 -17.09 5.72 2.81
CA ASN A 148 -17.50 6.47 1.63
C ASN A 148 -17.52 5.63 0.34
N ARG A 149 -17.30 4.31 0.43
CA ARG A 149 -17.41 3.42 -0.73
C ARG A 149 -18.83 3.46 -1.30
N ASP A 150 -18.95 3.74 -2.59
CA ASP A 150 -20.22 3.70 -3.32
C ASP A 150 -20.22 2.61 -4.41
N ALA A 151 -21.17 2.67 -5.36
CA ALA A 151 -21.27 1.80 -6.52
C ALA A 151 -20.18 2.04 -7.59
N ALA A 152 -19.37 3.11 -7.44
CA ALA A 152 -18.28 3.41 -8.36
C ALA A 152 -17.24 2.26 -8.42
N PRO A 153 -16.69 1.93 -9.61
CA PRO A 153 -15.70 0.86 -9.73
C PRO A 153 -14.40 1.12 -8.95
N VAL A 154 -14.07 2.40 -8.75
CA VAL A 154 -12.96 2.86 -7.90
C VAL A 154 -13.50 3.91 -6.94
N THR A 155 -13.10 3.86 -5.68
CA THR A 155 -13.22 4.98 -4.74
C THR A 155 -11.84 5.27 -4.19
N CYS A 156 -11.32 6.50 -4.27
CA CYS A 156 -9.98 6.81 -3.78
C CYS A 156 -9.86 8.23 -3.25
N PHE A 157 -8.78 8.50 -2.51
CA PHE A 157 -8.50 9.86 -2.08
C PHE A 157 -8.10 10.77 -3.26
N ARG A 158 -8.29 12.07 -3.06
CA ARG A 158 -7.80 13.10 -3.94
C ARG A 158 -6.32 13.36 -3.71
N LEU A 159 -5.54 13.32 -4.78
CA LEU A 159 -4.16 13.77 -4.74
C LEU A 159 -4.12 15.31 -4.60
N PHE A 160 -3.42 15.81 -3.59
CA PHE A 160 -3.34 17.25 -3.29
C PHE A 160 -2.55 18.02 -4.37
N GLU A 161 -1.54 17.39 -5.00
CA GLU A 161 -0.69 18.01 -6.01
C GLU A 161 -0.71 17.24 -7.35
N GLY A 162 -1.34 17.78 -8.39
CA GLY A 162 -1.19 17.30 -9.77
C GLY A 162 -2.45 17.28 -10.64
N VAL A 163 -2.24 17.11 -11.96
CA VAL A 163 -3.33 16.92 -12.94
C VAL A 163 -3.89 15.51 -12.81
N GLY A 164 -5.19 15.39 -12.50
CA GLY A 164 -5.89 14.11 -12.38
C GLY A 164 -5.93 13.56 -10.96
N GLY A 165 -6.66 14.26 -10.07
CA GLY A 165 -6.74 14.06 -8.61
C GLY A 165 -7.32 12.72 -8.14
N TYR A 166 -6.78 11.61 -8.62
CA TYR A 166 -7.03 10.25 -8.15
C TYR A 166 -5.73 9.75 -7.52
N GLU A 167 -5.79 9.35 -6.26
CA GLU A 167 -4.72 8.62 -5.59
C GLU A 167 -5.01 7.12 -5.54
N PRO A 168 -4.61 6.34 -6.57
CA PRO A 168 -4.98 4.94 -6.71
C PRO A 168 -4.41 4.03 -5.63
N LEU A 169 -3.38 4.46 -4.89
CA LEU A 169 -2.73 3.71 -3.81
C LEU A 169 -3.40 3.93 -2.45
N LEU A 170 -4.36 4.85 -2.35
CA LEU A 170 -5.27 4.98 -1.21
C LEU A 170 -6.71 4.90 -1.73
N GLY A 171 -7.11 3.69 -2.10
CA GLY A 171 -8.37 3.48 -2.81
C GLY A 171 -8.92 2.07 -2.71
N ILE A 172 -10.21 1.93 -3.04
CA ILE A 172 -10.93 0.67 -3.13
C ILE A 172 -11.15 0.34 -4.60
N TRP A 173 -10.65 -0.80 -5.02
CA TRP A 173 -10.70 -1.29 -6.39
C TRP A 173 -11.68 -2.46 -6.51
N ALA A 174 -12.78 -2.24 -7.21
CA ALA A 174 -13.76 -3.28 -7.50
C ALA A 174 -13.27 -4.20 -8.66
N PRO A 175 -13.86 -5.40 -8.82
CA PRO A 175 -13.54 -6.33 -9.91
C PRO A 175 -13.52 -5.69 -11.31
N ALA A 176 -14.52 -4.83 -11.61
CA ALA A 176 -14.60 -4.15 -12.89
C ALA A 176 -13.41 -3.20 -13.14
N ALA A 177 -12.93 -2.53 -12.10
CA ALA A 177 -11.79 -1.63 -12.21
C ALA A 177 -10.47 -2.36 -12.43
N LEU A 178 -10.27 -3.49 -11.73
CA LEU A 178 -9.09 -4.32 -11.92
C LEU A 178 -9.09 -4.99 -13.31
N SER A 179 -10.25 -5.43 -13.78
CA SER A 179 -10.41 -5.94 -15.15
C SER A 179 -10.04 -4.87 -16.19
N ARG A 180 -10.48 -3.62 -16.00
CA ARG A 180 -10.10 -2.49 -16.86
C ARG A 180 -8.60 -2.20 -16.79
N LEU A 181 -7.99 -2.22 -15.61
CA LEU A 181 -6.54 -2.03 -15.48
C LEU A 181 -5.77 -3.14 -16.20
N ALA A 182 -6.22 -4.39 -16.12
CA ALA A 182 -5.62 -5.52 -16.85
C ALA A 182 -5.73 -5.35 -18.38
N GLU A 183 -6.87 -4.87 -18.88
CA GLU A 183 -7.06 -4.55 -20.30
C GLU A 183 -6.09 -3.43 -20.75
N ARG A 184 -6.00 -2.35 -19.98
CA ARG A 184 -5.07 -1.23 -20.26
C ARG A 184 -3.63 -1.69 -20.28
N PHE A 185 -3.22 -2.48 -19.29
CA PHE A 185 -1.90 -3.11 -19.23
C PHE A 185 -1.63 -3.95 -20.49
N ALA A 186 -2.58 -4.79 -20.91
CA ALA A 186 -2.45 -5.64 -22.09
C ALA A 186 -2.32 -4.84 -23.41
N ARG A 187 -2.72 -3.56 -23.41
CA ARG A 187 -2.58 -2.59 -24.51
C ARG A 187 -1.39 -1.65 -24.37
N GLY A 188 -0.59 -1.77 -23.32
CA GLY A 188 0.63 -0.96 -23.12
C GLY A 188 0.40 0.37 -22.39
N HIS A 189 -0.71 0.50 -21.67
CA HIS A 189 -1.03 1.70 -20.88
C HIS A 189 -1.17 1.40 -19.37
N PRO A 190 -0.10 0.96 -18.68
CA PRO A 190 -0.15 0.40 -17.33
C PRO A 190 -0.23 1.47 -16.23
N CYS A 191 -1.25 2.32 -16.25
CA CYS A 191 -1.43 3.42 -15.28
C CYS A 191 -2.75 3.28 -14.49
N PRO A 192 -2.69 3.03 -13.17
CA PRO A 192 -3.89 2.90 -12.33
C PRO A 192 -4.68 4.21 -12.23
N ARG A 193 -4.00 5.36 -12.11
CA ARG A 193 -4.65 6.68 -12.09
C ARG A 193 -5.52 6.90 -13.32
N GLU A 194 -5.00 6.55 -14.49
CA GLU A 194 -5.73 6.65 -15.75
C GLU A 194 -6.89 5.65 -15.84
N ALA A 195 -6.73 4.44 -15.28
CA ALA A 195 -7.81 3.47 -15.21
C ALA A 195 -8.96 3.96 -14.32
N ALA A 196 -8.64 4.53 -13.16
CA ALA A 196 -9.63 5.13 -12.26
C ALA A 196 -10.35 6.31 -12.92
N ARG A 197 -9.60 7.17 -13.62
CA ARG A 197 -10.15 8.31 -14.39
C ARG A 197 -11.11 7.86 -15.49
N GLU A 198 -10.76 6.84 -16.27
CA GLU A 198 -11.62 6.33 -17.35
C GLU A 198 -12.91 5.68 -16.88
N LEU A 199 -12.96 5.27 -15.62
CA LEU A 199 -14.11 4.65 -14.99
C LEU A 199 -14.96 5.65 -14.20
N ASP A 200 -14.64 6.94 -14.29
CA ASP A 200 -15.26 8.00 -13.49
C ASP A 200 -15.28 7.61 -12.00
N GLY A 201 -14.12 7.18 -11.48
CA GLY A 201 -13.99 6.76 -10.08
C GLY A 201 -14.43 7.85 -9.10
N LEU A 202 -14.94 7.43 -7.95
CA LEU A 202 -15.30 8.34 -6.88
C LEU A 202 -14.03 8.87 -6.20
N VAL A 203 -13.88 10.18 -6.14
CA VAL A 203 -12.76 10.85 -5.46
C VAL A 203 -13.26 11.50 -4.17
N ILE A 204 -12.69 11.10 -3.04
CA ILE A 204 -13.02 11.65 -1.72
C ILE A 204 -11.87 12.51 -1.18
N ASP A 205 -12.19 13.43 -0.28
CA ASP A 205 -11.22 14.25 0.42
C ASP A 205 -10.96 13.71 1.83
N ALA A 206 -9.78 14.00 2.37
CA ALA A 206 -9.62 13.91 3.81
C ALA A 206 -10.57 14.92 4.50
N PRO A 207 -11.05 14.64 5.72
CA PRO A 207 -11.78 15.62 6.52
C PRO A 207 -11.00 16.93 6.66
N PRO A 208 -11.67 18.09 6.81
CA PRO A 208 -10.98 19.36 6.98
C PRO A 208 -9.99 19.33 8.16
N GLY A 209 -8.74 19.72 7.93
CA GLY A 209 -7.66 19.66 8.94
C GLY A 209 -6.95 18.31 9.04
N CYS A 210 -7.31 17.34 8.18
CA CYS A 210 -6.70 16.02 8.09
C CYS A 210 -5.91 15.82 6.79
N GLU A 211 -5.53 16.89 6.10
CA GLU A 211 -4.81 16.83 4.82
C GLU A 211 -3.46 16.09 4.96
N TRP A 212 -2.88 16.11 6.16
CA TRP A 212 -1.65 15.38 6.53
C TRP A 212 -1.77 13.86 6.40
N TRP A 213 -2.98 13.28 6.34
CA TRP A 213 -3.17 11.85 6.06
C TRP A 213 -2.54 11.41 4.75
N LEU A 214 -2.47 12.33 3.78
CA LEU A 214 -2.02 12.10 2.41
C LEU A 214 -0.59 12.62 2.17
N ALA A 215 0.15 12.97 3.23
CA ALA A 215 1.54 13.38 3.12
C ALA A 215 2.41 12.21 2.63
N GLU A 216 2.95 12.33 1.43
CA GLU A 216 3.81 11.31 0.82
C GLU A 216 5.28 11.49 1.21
N SER A 217 5.97 10.40 1.49
CA SER A 217 7.44 10.40 1.56
C SER A 217 8.05 10.24 0.15
N GLY A 218 8.05 11.33 -0.62
CA GLY A 218 8.61 11.41 -1.98
C GLY A 218 10.14 11.44 -2.00
N THR A 219 10.72 12.20 -1.08
CA THR A 219 12.15 12.46 -0.91
C THR A 219 12.60 12.27 0.55
N VAL A 220 13.90 12.35 0.82
CA VAL A 220 14.40 12.32 2.21
C VAL A 220 13.91 13.57 2.95
N GLU A 221 13.86 14.71 2.27
CA GLU A 221 13.34 15.96 2.78
C GLU A 221 11.85 15.85 3.16
N ASP A 222 11.04 15.21 2.30
CA ASP A 222 9.64 14.93 2.61
C ASP A 222 9.50 13.98 3.80
N PHE A 223 10.38 12.98 3.90
CA PHE A 223 10.41 12.05 5.02
C PHE A 223 10.80 12.74 6.33
N VAL A 224 11.77 13.66 6.31
CA VAL A 224 12.12 14.49 7.48
C VAL A 224 10.95 15.37 7.88
N ALA A 225 10.29 16.03 6.92
CA ALA A 225 9.10 16.84 7.19
C ALA A 225 7.97 15.99 7.80
N VAL A 226 7.74 14.78 7.30
CA VAL A 226 6.82 13.80 7.88
C VAL A 226 7.18 13.48 9.33
N VAL A 227 8.44 13.18 9.63
CA VAL A 227 8.90 12.85 10.98
C VAL A 227 8.76 14.05 11.91
N GLU A 228 9.01 15.27 11.42
CA GLU A 228 8.77 16.50 12.18
C GLU A 228 7.28 16.75 12.46
N GLU A 229 6.42 16.51 11.48
CA GLU A 229 4.96 16.58 11.66
C GLU A 229 4.47 15.51 12.64
N GLU A 230 4.99 14.29 12.59
CA GLU A 230 4.69 13.24 13.56
C GLU A 230 5.05 13.67 14.99
N LYS A 231 6.22 14.32 15.18
CA LYS A 231 6.61 14.88 16.48
C LYS A 231 5.64 15.95 16.98
N LYS A 232 5.12 16.81 16.08
CA LYS A 232 4.12 17.82 16.43
C LYS A 232 2.79 17.20 16.84
N LEU A 233 2.44 16.06 16.24
CA LEU A 233 1.24 15.27 16.58
C LEU A 233 1.39 14.50 17.90
N GLY A 234 2.63 14.29 18.37
CA GLY A 234 2.96 13.85 19.72
C GLY A 234 3.03 12.33 19.92
N SER A 235 4.22 11.76 19.77
CA SER A 235 4.66 10.55 20.49
C SER A 235 6.02 10.86 21.14
N GLY A 236 6.06 10.96 22.47
CA GLY A 236 7.15 11.58 23.23
C GLY A 236 8.42 10.73 23.38
N LEU A 237 9.20 10.58 22.32
CA LEU A 237 10.56 10.03 22.39
C LEU A 237 11.50 10.90 21.53
N GLU A 238 12.80 10.94 21.88
CA GLU A 238 13.86 11.76 21.25
C GLU A 238 14.63 10.97 20.16
N PRO A 239 14.97 11.55 18.98
CA PRO A 239 15.37 10.76 17.81
C PRO A 239 16.86 10.43 17.85
N VAL A 240 17.19 9.15 18.01
CA VAL A 240 18.58 8.66 18.08
C VAL A 240 19.23 8.44 16.70
N ALA A 241 18.50 8.61 15.59
CA ALA A 241 19.02 8.28 14.25
C ALA A 241 19.27 9.48 13.30
N PHE A 242 18.97 10.71 13.72
CA PHE A 242 19.06 11.88 12.81
C PHE A 242 20.49 12.39 12.58
N GLU A 243 21.43 12.04 13.46
CA GLU A 243 22.83 12.51 13.36
C GLU A 243 23.58 11.89 12.17
N ALA A 244 23.28 10.65 11.80
CA ALA A 244 23.98 9.97 10.70
C ALA A 244 23.66 10.54 9.31
N ALA A 245 22.48 11.13 9.12
CA ALA A 245 22.08 11.74 7.84
C ALA A 245 22.59 13.18 7.68
N ARG A 246 22.89 13.87 8.79
CA ARG A 246 23.33 15.28 8.78
C ARG A 246 24.83 15.44 8.55
N GLU A 247 25.63 14.41 8.87
CA GLU A 247 27.09 14.43 8.70
C GLU A 247 27.57 14.12 7.27
N ALA A 248 26.66 13.84 6.33
CA ALA A 248 26.97 13.51 4.93
C ALA A 248 26.57 14.61 3.91
N ALA A 249 26.38 15.85 4.37
CA ALA A 249 26.15 17.04 3.52
C ALA A 249 27.34 18.02 3.62
#